data_AF-A0A522UTR3-F1
#
_entry.id   AF-A0A522UTR3-F1
#
_cell.length_a   1.000
_cell.length_b   1.000
_cell.length_c   1.000
_cell.angle_alpha   90.00
_cell.angle_beta   90.00
_cell.angle_gamma   90.00
#
_symmetry.space_group_name_H-M   'P 1'
#
loop_
_entity.id
_entity.type
_entity.pdbx_description
1 polymer ?
#
loop_
_entity_poly.entity_id
_entity_poly.type
_entity_poly.pdbx_seq_one_letter_code
_entity_poly.pdbx_strand_id
1 'polypeptide(L)'
;MLKKIKVSEAKVGMVVAADVFEAAIGMNMPFIRHGVVLNDTYIHSLKNRGIVYILIEPPEGYKGAPGEVYEVDNPDDIREDILFDGRVQIKGDLAPKIKIDAGERIIVEGDVGEGCILTSATGGILIKGCIRGSKESPVTFMASQNIFVQNKSEDSVSFADIKTSCDITISGDVCDSSISARGEVKIEGKAANSRIYSQSIIKIRDCGNELGDPSVLMVKPFECNDLSQELLKIDSRSAVILKEKEKLQNVVDLIKKLGKDVEQLPQDKKIELATGVKSFKALEVELSSFQEQKADIKKKVEQYLEIKRIAVQGNIFPRSKITIGNSSLEITKKESGTAFFVKERKVVSSPYSGGF
;
A
#
# COMPACT_ATOMS: atom_id res chain seq x y z
N MET A 1 -8.30 6.39 -31.62
CA MET A 1 -7.61 7.20 -30.59
C MET A 1 -6.97 8.41 -31.27
N LEU A 2 -7.42 9.64 -31.02
CA LEU A 2 -6.79 10.84 -31.58
C LEU A 2 -5.86 11.43 -30.52
N LYS A 3 -4.60 11.70 -30.85
CA LYS A 3 -3.60 12.21 -29.91
C LYS A 3 -3.17 13.62 -30.30
N LYS A 4 -3.38 14.60 -29.42
CA LYS A 4 -2.84 15.95 -29.59
C LYS A 4 -1.38 15.96 -29.14
N ILE A 5 -0.45 16.19 -30.07
CA ILE A 5 0.98 16.27 -29.78
C ILE A 5 1.53 17.66 -30.08
N LYS A 6 2.61 18.06 -29.40
CA LYS A 6 3.39 19.21 -29.86
C LYS A 6 4.08 18.86 -31.17
N VAL A 7 4.14 19.80 -32.09
CA VAL A 7 4.86 19.60 -33.36
C VAL A 7 6.35 19.30 -33.13
N SER A 8 6.93 19.75 -32.01
CA SER A 8 8.30 19.40 -31.60
C SER A 8 8.49 17.90 -31.31
N GLU A 9 7.42 17.19 -30.96
CA GLU A 9 7.39 15.77 -30.60
C GLU A 9 6.92 14.87 -31.75
N ALA A 10 6.54 15.47 -32.90
CA ALA A 10 6.11 14.74 -34.08
C ALA A 10 7.25 13.89 -34.65
N LYS A 11 6.95 12.63 -34.99
CA LYS A 11 7.87 11.67 -35.58
C LYS A 11 7.38 11.25 -36.96
N VAL A 12 8.34 10.91 -37.83
CA VAL A 12 8.06 10.31 -39.14
C VAL A 12 7.23 9.04 -38.95
N GLY A 13 6.19 8.87 -39.76
CA GLY A 13 5.28 7.72 -39.72
C GLY A 13 3.99 7.92 -38.92
N MET A 14 3.84 9.02 -38.17
CA MET A 14 2.57 9.34 -37.50
C MET A 14 1.52 9.81 -38.53
N VAL A 15 0.26 9.40 -38.37
CA VAL A 15 -0.82 9.80 -39.27
C VAL A 15 -1.54 11.01 -38.71
N VAL A 16 -1.86 12.02 -39.52
CA VAL A 16 -2.57 13.21 -39.08
C VAL A 16 -4.05 12.88 -38.89
N ALA A 17 -4.55 13.08 -37.67
CA ALA A 17 -5.89 12.69 -37.24
C ALA A 17 -6.97 13.72 -37.61
N ALA A 18 -6.59 14.95 -37.92
CA ALA A 18 -7.53 16.00 -38.34
C ALA A 18 -6.83 16.99 -39.25
N ASP A 19 -7.60 17.63 -40.12
CA ASP A 19 -7.13 18.70 -40.99
C ASP A 19 -6.42 19.81 -40.16
N VAL A 20 -5.20 20.16 -40.57
CA VAL A 20 -4.40 21.22 -39.97
C VAL A 20 -4.52 22.47 -40.84
N PHE A 21 -5.06 23.53 -40.26
CA PHE A 21 -5.26 24.81 -40.93
C PHE A 21 -4.18 25.82 -40.54
N GLU A 22 -3.83 26.68 -41.49
CA GLU A 22 -2.98 27.83 -41.22
C GLU A 22 -3.84 29.00 -40.75
N ALA A 23 -3.45 29.64 -39.66
CA ALA A 23 -4.18 30.75 -39.07
C ALA A 23 -3.86 32.08 -39.78
N ALA A 24 -4.18 32.26 -41.06
CA ALA A 24 -4.35 33.60 -41.67
C ALA A 24 -4.93 33.61 -43.11
N ILE A 25 -5.87 34.56 -43.32
CA ILE A 25 -6.42 35.18 -44.54
C ILE A 25 -7.17 34.29 -45.55
N GLY A 26 -8.50 34.27 -45.39
CA GLY A 26 -9.43 34.35 -46.52
C GLY A 26 -9.95 33.04 -47.11
N MET A 27 -9.29 31.90 -46.89
CA MET A 27 -9.82 30.58 -47.26
C MET A 27 -9.33 29.51 -46.27
N ASN A 28 -10.25 28.79 -45.62
CA ASN A 28 -9.95 27.64 -44.74
C ASN A 28 -9.56 26.42 -45.59
N MET A 29 -8.43 26.50 -46.31
CA MET A 29 -7.85 25.35 -46.98
C MET A 29 -6.95 24.60 -45.97
N PRO A 30 -7.17 23.29 -45.76
CA PRO A 30 -6.31 22.51 -44.89
C PRO A 30 -4.92 22.38 -45.53
N PHE A 31 -3.90 22.80 -44.80
CA PHE A 31 -2.50 22.71 -45.23
C PHE A 31 -1.98 21.26 -45.13
N ILE A 32 -2.41 20.53 -44.10
CA ILE A 32 -2.24 19.08 -44.00
C ILE A 32 -3.62 18.47 -43.82
N ARG A 33 -3.96 17.47 -44.63
CA ARG A 33 -5.24 16.78 -44.53
C ARG A 33 -5.18 15.64 -43.51
N HIS A 34 -6.34 15.31 -42.96
CA HIS A 34 -6.55 14.04 -42.26
C HIS A 34 -6.04 12.85 -43.13
N GLY A 35 -5.41 11.87 -42.49
CA GLY A 35 -4.83 10.69 -43.12
C GLY A 35 -3.41 10.86 -43.67
N VAL A 36 -2.83 12.07 -43.62
CA VAL A 36 -1.45 12.30 -44.09
C VAL A 36 -0.46 11.68 -43.11
N VAL A 37 0.43 10.82 -43.62
CA VAL A 37 1.58 10.31 -42.87
C VAL A 37 2.67 11.38 -42.81
N LEU A 38 3.06 11.77 -41.60
CA LEU A 38 4.12 12.73 -41.36
C LEU A 38 5.46 12.20 -41.85
N ASN A 39 6.17 13.02 -42.60
CA ASN A 39 7.57 12.85 -42.99
C ASN A 39 8.36 14.08 -42.51
N ASP A 40 9.68 14.07 -42.70
CA ASP A 40 10.54 15.18 -42.25
C ASP A 40 10.11 16.52 -42.85
N THR A 41 9.64 16.53 -44.10
CA THR A 41 9.15 17.72 -44.80
C THR A 41 7.91 18.30 -44.14
N TYR A 42 6.92 17.46 -43.80
CA TYR A 42 5.71 17.90 -43.10
C TYR A 42 6.03 18.42 -41.70
N ILE A 43 6.90 17.72 -40.96
CA ILE A 43 7.29 18.13 -39.60
C ILE A 43 8.04 19.47 -39.64
N HIS A 44 8.96 19.66 -40.57
CA HIS A 44 9.63 20.96 -40.78
C HIS A 44 8.64 22.05 -41.16
N SER A 45 7.70 21.78 -42.07
CA SER A 45 6.72 22.78 -42.49
C SER A 45 5.77 23.19 -41.36
N LEU A 46 5.38 22.25 -40.49
CA LEU A 46 4.57 22.55 -39.31
C LEU A 46 5.32 23.46 -38.33
N LYS A 47 6.62 23.19 -38.10
CA LYS A 47 7.49 24.03 -37.25
C LYS A 47 7.64 25.43 -37.82
N ASN A 48 7.93 25.55 -39.11
CA ASN A 48 8.16 26.83 -39.79
C ASN A 48 6.91 27.71 -39.82
N ARG A 49 5.72 27.11 -39.88
CA ARG A 49 4.44 27.82 -39.87
C ARG A 49 3.93 28.15 -38.46
N GLY A 50 4.74 27.89 -37.42
CA GLY A 50 4.38 28.18 -36.03
C GLY A 50 3.21 27.35 -35.49
N ILE A 51 2.87 26.22 -36.15
CA ILE A 51 1.86 25.30 -35.64
C ILE A 51 2.44 24.64 -34.40
N VAL A 52 1.79 24.86 -33.25
CA VAL A 52 2.29 24.36 -31.96
C VAL A 52 1.82 22.93 -31.71
N TYR A 53 0.59 22.60 -32.11
CA TYR A 53 -0.05 21.31 -31.87
C TYR A 53 -0.72 20.75 -33.12
N ILE A 54 -0.68 19.42 -33.27
CA ILE A 54 -1.44 18.67 -34.27
C ILE A 54 -2.12 17.48 -33.61
N LEU A 55 -3.22 17.01 -34.21
CA LEU A 55 -3.82 15.73 -33.86
C LEU A 55 -3.19 14.65 -34.74
N ILE A 56 -2.74 13.55 -34.14
CA ILE A 56 -2.27 12.35 -34.84
C ILE A 56 -3.06 11.11 -34.45
N GLU A 57 -3.16 10.14 -35.35
CA GLU A 57 -3.52 8.76 -35.03
C GLU A 57 -2.22 8.03 -34.65
N PRO A 58 -2.09 7.56 -33.40
CA PRO A 58 -0.94 6.77 -33.01
C PRO A 58 -0.97 5.43 -33.75
N PRO A 59 0.21 4.86 -34.06
CA PRO A 59 0.29 3.53 -34.68
C PRO A 59 -0.36 2.48 -33.78
N GLU A 60 -0.89 1.42 -34.41
CA GLU A 60 -1.51 0.30 -33.71
C GLU A 60 -0.56 -0.26 -32.63
N GLY A 61 -1.09 -0.46 -31.42
CA GLY A 61 -0.31 -0.95 -30.27
C GLY A 61 0.55 0.10 -29.56
N TYR A 62 0.43 1.39 -29.89
CA TYR A 62 1.09 2.46 -29.15
C TYR A 62 0.56 2.57 -27.72
N LYS A 63 1.46 2.45 -26.74
CA LYS A 63 1.14 2.50 -25.30
C LYS A 63 1.51 3.82 -24.65
N GLY A 64 1.78 4.89 -25.39
CA GLY A 64 2.25 6.15 -24.80
C GLY A 64 3.74 6.14 -24.46
N ALA A 65 4.17 7.20 -23.80
CA ALA A 65 5.49 7.31 -23.19
C ALA A 65 5.38 8.03 -21.83
N PRO A 66 6.36 7.85 -20.93
CA PRO A 66 6.41 8.61 -19.68
C PRO A 66 6.32 10.13 -19.91
N GLY A 67 5.57 10.82 -19.05
CA GLY A 67 5.27 12.25 -19.14
C GLY A 67 4.05 12.61 -20.00
N GLU A 68 3.60 11.72 -20.88
CA GLU A 68 2.43 11.96 -21.73
C GLU A 68 1.11 11.85 -20.94
N VAL A 69 0.03 12.39 -21.52
CA VAL A 69 -1.32 12.31 -20.95
C VAL A 69 -2.26 11.75 -22.01
N TYR A 70 -2.98 10.70 -21.64
CA TYR A 70 -4.13 10.18 -22.37
C TYR A 70 -5.40 10.76 -21.75
N GLU A 71 -5.99 11.75 -22.43
CA GLU A 71 -7.25 12.37 -22.02
C GLU A 71 -8.43 11.72 -22.74
N VAL A 72 -9.44 11.31 -21.98
CA VAL A 72 -10.74 10.85 -22.49
C VAL A 72 -11.79 11.89 -22.11
N ASP A 73 -12.25 12.65 -23.10
CA ASP A 73 -13.25 13.69 -22.91
C ASP A 73 -14.67 13.13 -22.77
N ASN A 74 -14.98 12.06 -23.51
CA ASN A 74 -16.25 11.35 -23.41
C ASN A 74 -16.01 9.91 -22.92
N PRO A 75 -16.36 9.58 -21.67
CA PRO A 75 -16.11 8.24 -21.12
C PRO A 75 -16.82 7.11 -21.88
N ASP A 76 -17.92 7.40 -22.59
CA ASP A 76 -18.62 6.42 -23.44
C ASP A 76 -17.75 5.90 -24.61
N ASP A 77 -16.65 6.59 -24.92
CA ASP A 77 -15.69 6.16 -25.92
C ASP A 77 -14.76 5.04 -25.40
N ILE A 78 -14.75 4.78 -24.09
CA ILE A 78 -13.98 3.69 -23.49
C ILE A 78 -14.73 2.37 -23.67
N ARG A 79 -14.42 1.69 -24.77
CA ARG A 79 -15.00 0.37 -25.10
C ARG A 79 -14.11 -0.81 -24.71
N GLU A 80 -12.86 -0.53 -24.38
CA GLU A 80 -11.83 -1.51 -24.08
C GLU A 80 -10.91 -1.02 -22.97
N ASP A 81 -10.09 -1.94 -22.45
CA ASP A 81 -9.13 -1.66 -21.41
C ASP A 81 -8.06 -0.66 -21.90
N ILE A 82 -7.66 0.25 -21.01
CA ILE A 82 -6.67 1.27 -21.30
C ILE A 82 -5.32 0.80 -20.77
N LEU A 83 -4.34 0.62 -21.66
CA LEU A 83 -2.94 0.37 -21.29
C LEU A 83 -2.07 1.52 -21.80
N PHE A 84 -1.54 2.33 -20.88
CA PHE A 84 -0.81 3.55 -21.23
C PHE A 84 0.36 3.83 -20.28
N ASP A 85 1.59 3.86 -20.76
CA ASP A 85 2.83 4.09 -19.99
C ASP A 85 2.93 5.50 -19.38
N GLY A 86 2.11 6.45 -19.84
CA GLY A 86 2.02 7.80 -19.28
C GLY A 86 0.90 7.96 -18.23
N ARG A 87 0.33 9.17 -18.18
CA ARG A 87 -0.81 9.51 -17.33
C ARG A 87 -2.13 9.26 -18.05
N VAL A 88 -3.17 8.88 -17.32
CA VAL A 88 -4.53 8.72 -17.85
C VAL A 88 -5.46 9.67 -17.13
N GLN A 89 -6.27 10.43 -17.87
CA GLN A 89 -7.27 11.33 -17.33
C GLN A 89 -8.62 11.11 -18.02
N ILE A 90 -9.66 10.83 -17.22
CA ILE A 90 -11.02 10.59 -17.70
C ILE A 90 -11.92 11.70 -17.18
N LYS A 91 -12.53 12.46 -18.09
CA LYS A 91 -13.43 13.58 -17.77
C LYS A 91 -14.88 13.11 -17.62
N GLY A 92 -15.12 12.27 -16.63
CA GLY A 92 -16.46 11.80 -16.27
C GLY A 92 -16.42 10.44 -15.60
N ASP A 93 -17.57 9.75 -15.66
CA ASP A 93 -17.78 8.47 -14.98
C ASP A 93 -17.14 7.32 -15.75
N LEU A 94 -16.47 6.41 -15.04
CA LEU A 94 -15.91 5.20 -15.60
C LEU A 94 -16.96 4.09 -15.56
N ALA A 95 -17.32 3.59 -16.75
CA ALA A 95 -18.26 2.48 -16.88
C ALA A 95 -17.75 1.19 -16.19
N PRO A 96 -18.66 0.29 -15.76
CA PRO A 96 -18.28 -0.93 -15.05
C PRO A 96 -17.30 -1.82 -15.82
N LYS A 97 -16.48 -2.56 -15.07
CA LYS A 97 -15.57 -3.62 -15.56
C LYS A 97 -14.50 -3.14 -16.54
N ILE A 98 -14.17 -1.84 -16.53
CA ILE A 98 -13.04 -1.32 -17.29
C ILE A 98 -11.74 -1.49 -16.49
N LYS A 99 -10.68 -1.95 -17.17
CA LYS A 99 -9.33 -1.93 -16.61
C LYS A 99 -8.49 -0.80 -17.19
N ILE A 100 -7.77 -0.11 -16.30
CA ILE A 100 -6.84 0.96 -16.65
C ILE A 100 -5.49 0.65 -16.01
N ASP A 101 -4.50 0.35 -16.85
CA ASP A 101 -3.11 0.20 -16.45
C ASP A 101 -2.32 1.41 -16.95
N ALA A 102 -2.00 2.32 -16.04
CA ALA A 102 -1.20 3.51 -16.31
C ALA A 102 0.22 3.36 -15.77
N GLY A 103 1.23 3.78 -16.54
CA GLY A 103 2.61 3.84 -16.07
C GLY A 103 2.82 4.92 -15.01
N GLU A 104 2.08 6.03 -15.11
CA GLU A 104 2.09 7.14 -14.16
C GLU A 104 0.71 7.33 -13.50
N ARG A 105 0.28 8.57 -13.27
CA ARG A 105 -0.94 8.91 -12.52
C ARG A 105 -2.22 8.63 -13.30
N ILE A 106 -3.26 8.18 -12.58
CA ILE A 106 -4.64 8.08 -13.08
C ILE A 106 -5.49 9.17 -12.41
N ILE A 107 -6.30 9.87 -13.20
CA ILE A 107 -7.29 10.84 -12.72
C ILE A 107 -8.65 10.47 -13.33
N VAL A 108 -9.66 10.26 -12.49
CA VAL A 108 -11.05 10.09 -12.92
C VAL A 108 -11.86 11.22 -12.30
N GLU A 109 -12.49 12.04 -13.14
CA GLU A 109 -13.24 13.22 -12.68
C GLU A 109 -14.67 12.91 -12.24
N GLY A 110 -15.17 11.70 -12.49
CA GLY A 110 -16.47 11.21 -12.07
C GLY A 110 -16.42 9.96 -11.20
N ASP A 111 -17.53 9.23 -11.20
CA ASP A 111 -17.73 8.00 -10.44
C ASP A 111 -17.02 6.81 -11.11
N VAL A 112 -16.67 5.79 -10.33
CA VAL A 112 -16.08 4.54 -10.81
C VAL A 112 -17.08 3.41 -10.58
N GLY A 113 -17.51 2.78 -11.67
CA GLY A 113 -18.44 1.65 -11.66
C GLY A 113 -17.83 0.34 -11.14
N GLU A 114 -18.70 -0.63 -10.90
CA GLU A 114 -18.33 -1.91 -10.31
C GLU A 114 -17.35 -2.71 -11.17
N GLY A 115 -16.52 -3.55 -10.52
CA GLY A 115 -15.57 -4.41 -11.22
C GLY A 115 -14.42 -3.70 -11.93
N CYS A 116 -14.29 -2.37 -11.82
CA CYS A 116 -13.16 -1.65 -12.41
C CYS A 116 -11.84 -2.00 -11.72
N ILE A 117 -10.75 -1.98 -12.50
CA ILE A 117 -9.40 -2.22 -12.01
C ILE A 117 -8.50 -1.08 -12.46
N LEU A 118 -7.94 -0.31 -11.52
CA LEU A 118 -7.07 0.83 -11.81
C LEU A 118 -5.69 0.57 -11.22
N THR A 119 -4.68 0.46 -12.08
CA THR A 119 -3.29 0.22 -11.70
C THR A 119 -2.42 1.40 -12.14
N SER A 120 -1.75 2.04 -11.19
CA SER A 120 -0.75 3.08 -11.42
C SER A 120 0.63 2.57 -11.03
N ALA A 121 1.50 2.33 -12.01
CA ALA A 121 2.77 1.66 -11.80
C ALA A 121 3.76 2.52 -10.99
N THR A 122 3.86 3.82 -11.28
CA THR A 122 4.78 4.75 -10.59
C THR A 122 4.08 5.95 -9.97
N GLY A 123 2.81 6.19 -10.30
CA GLY A 123 2.03 7.35 -9.89
C GLY A 123 1.02 7.06 -8.78
N GLY A 124 0.12 8.03 -8.59
CA GLY A 124 -1.03 7.94 -7.68
C GLY A 124 -2.34 7.85 -8.45
N ILE A 125 -3.44 7.69 -7.72
CA ILE A 125 -4.79 7.67 -8.29
C ILE A 125 -5.61 8.78 -7.63
N LEU A 126 -6.28 9.60 -8.43
CA LEU A 126 -7.21 10.62 -7.96
C LEU A 126 -8.59 10.35 -8.55
N ILE A 127 -9.57 10.15 -7.68
CA ILE A 127 -10.99 10.04 -8.05
C ILE A 127 -11.72 11.26 -7.49
N LYS A 128 -12.44 11.99 -8.34
CA LYS A 128 -13.27 13.13 -7.91
C LYS A 128 -14.75 12.75 -7.65
N GLY A 129 -15.16 11.54 -8.02
CA GLY A 129 -16.47 10.96 -7.69
C GLY A 129 -16.42 9.83 -6.63
N CYS A 130 -17.45 9.00 -6.64
CA CYS A 130 -17.62 7.82 -5.79
C CYS A 130 -16.98 6.57 -6.42
N ILE A 131 -16.63 5.59 -5.59
CA ILE A 131 -16.23 4.25 -6.01
C ILE A 131 -17.35 3.29 -5.63
N ARG A 132 -17.99 2.67 -6.62
CA ARG A 132 -19.18 1.84 -6.42
C ARG A 132 -18.92 0.41 -6.87
N GLY A 133 -18.51 -0.45 -5.95
CA GLY A 133 -18.40 -1.88 -6.19
C GLY A 133 -19.65 -2.66 -5.76
N SER A 134 -19.63 -3.95 -6.03
CA SER A 134 -20.57 -4.93 -5.48
C SER A 134 -19.81 -6.11 -4.88
N LYS A 135 -20.50 -6.95 -4.10
CA LYS A 135 -19.89 -8.16 -3.51
C LYS A 135 -19.38 -9.12 -4.59
N GLU A 136 -20.07 -9.18 -5.72
CA GLU A 136 -19.73 -10.00 -6.88
C GLU A 136 -18.66 -9.34 -7.76
N SER A 137 -18.66 -8.01 -7.86
CA SER A 137 -17.73 -7.23 -8.69
C SER A 137 -17.10 -6.09 -7.89
N PRO A 138 -16.16 -6.38 -6.98
CA PRO A 138 -15.48 -5.34 -6.21
C PRO A 138 -14.56 -4.50 -7.12
N VAL A 139 -14.36 -3.24 -6.76
CA VAL A 139 -13.43 -2.34 -7.46
C VAL A 139 -12.03 -2.50 -6.88
N THR A 140 -10.99 -2.61 -7.71
CA THR A 140 -9.61 -2.82 -7.26
C THR A 140 -8.69 -1.71 -7.69
N PHE A 141 -8.08 -1.00 -6.74
CA PHE A 141 -7.10 0.06 -7.01
C PHE A 141 -5.72 -0.31 -6.48
N MET A 142 -4.70 -0.12 -7.32
CA MET A 142 -3.30 -0.34 -6.96
C MET A 142 -2.46 0.85 -7.42
N ALA A 143 -1.75 1.49 -6.50
CA ALA A 143 -0.87 2.62 -6.82
C ALA A 143 0.47 2.57 -6.08
N SER A 144 1.52 3.11 -6.71
CA SER A 144 2.82 3.29 -6.05
C SER A 144 2.92 4.59 -5.24
N GLN A 145 2.05 5.57 -5.49
CA GLN A 145 1.92 6.81 -4.72
C GLN A 145 0.51 6.99 -4.15
N ASN A 146 0.26 8.15 -3.58
CA ASN A 146 -0.98 8.48 -2.87
C ASN A 146 -2.25 8.21 -3.68
N ILE A 147 -3.29 7.75 -2.99
CA ILE A 147 -4.64 7.62 -3.54
C ILE A 147 -5.55 8.64 -2.85
N PHE A 148 -6.26 9.43 -3.65
CA PHE A 148 -7.19 10.45 -3.19
C PHE A 148 -8.59 10.19 -3.74
N VAL A 149 -9.59 10.18 -2.86
CA VAL A 149 -11.01 10.17 -3.22
C VAL A 149 -11.65 11.45 -2.69
N GLN A 150 -12.01 12.34 -3.61
CA GLN A 150 -12.47 13.70 -3.33
C GLN A 150 -13.99 13.84 -3.40
N ASN A 151 -14.73 12.86 -2.87
CA ASN A 151 -16.17 12.97 -2.69
C ASN A 151 -16.53 12.91 -1.20
N LYS A 152 -17.42 13.81 -0.76
CA LYS A 152 -17.90 13.92 0.62
C LYS A 152 -19.28 13.30 0.82
N SER A 153 -19.83 12.62 -0.18
CA SER A 153 -21.12 11.96 -0.09
C SER A 153 -21.09 10.82 0.92
N GLU A 154 -22.29 10.50 1.42
CA GLU A 154 -22.59 9.17 1.96
C GLU A 154 -22.33 8.15 0.83
N ASP A 155 -21.70 7.02 1.16
CA ASP A 155 -21.24 5.99 0.19
C ASP A 155 -20.20 6.44 -0.84
N SER A 156 -19.19 7.21 -0.41
CA SER A 156 -18.07 7.60 -1.29
C SER A 156 -17.28 6.40 -1.80
N VAL A 157 -17.13 5.33 -1.00
CA VAL A 157 -16.42 4.10 -1.38
C VAL A 157 -17.19 2.89 -0.87
N SER A 158 -17.63 2.01 -1.77
CA SER A 158 -18.30 0.75 -1.42
C SER A 158 -17.68 -0.44 -2.16
N PHE A 159 -17.53 -1.56 -1.45
CA PHE A 159 -16.99 -2.83 -2.00
C PHE A 159 -15.70 -2.66 -2.82
N ALA A 160 -14.70 -1.98 -2.25
CA ALA A 160 -13.42 -1.72 -2.90
C ALA A 160 -12.24 -2.40 -2.18
N ASP A 161 -11.24 -2.85 -2.94
CA ASP A 161 -9.91 -3.22 -2.44
C ASP A 161 -8.88 -2.20 -2.93
N ILE A 162 -8.46 -1.30 -2.04
CA ILE A 162 -7.58 -0.16 -2.36
C ILE A 162 -6.23 -0.38 -1.69
N LYS A 163 -5.16 -0.41 -2.50
CA LYS A 163 -3.79 -0.64 -2.04
C LYS A 163 -2.83 0.41 -2.56
N THR A 164 -2.01 0.99 -1.67
CA THR A 164 -0.93 1.89 -2.06
C THR A 164 0.34 1.73 -1.22
N SER A 165 1.48 2.09 -1.83
CA SER A 165 2.77 2.21 -1.15
C SER A 165 2.98 3.53 -0.42
N CYS A 166 2.06 4.49 -0.51
CA CYS A 166 2.12 5.77 0.21
C CYS A 166 0.84 6.01 1.03
N ASP A 167 0.24 7.20 0.98
CA ASP A 167 -0.91 7.59 1.80
C ASP A 167 -2.25 7.39 1.06
N ILE A 168 -3.33 7.18 1.83
CA ILE A 168 -4.71 7.17 1.31
C ILE A 168 -5.49 8.26 2.01
N THR A 169 -6.17 9.11 1.24
CA THR A 169 -7.12 10.09 1.78
C THR A 169 -8.48 9.94 1.10
N ILE A 170 -9.53 9.69 1.89
CA ILE A 170 -10.91 9.58 1.44
C ILE A 170 -11.74 10.64 2.17
N SER A 171 -12.39 11.51 1.41
CA SER A 171 -13.16 12.64 1.97
C SER A 171 -14.54 12.25 2.51
N GLY A 172 -15.04 11.07 2.17
CA GLY A 172 -16.39 10.58 2.51
C GLY A 172 -16.37 9.22 3.21
N ASP A 173 -17.51 8.53 3.14
CA ASP A 173 -17.73 7.26 3.83
C ASP A 173 -17.16 6.04 3.07
N VAL A 174 -16.81 5.01 3.82
CA VAL A 174 -16.25 3.74 3.34
C VAL A 174 -17.08 2.58 3.88
N CYS A 175 -17.65 1.77 3.00
CA CYS A 175 -18.49 0.63 3.34
C CYS A 175 -17.97 -0.65 2.68
N ASP A 176 -18.00 -1.77 3.41
CA ASP A 176 -17.70 -3.11 2.87
C ASP A 176 -16.36 -3.23 2.11
N SER A 177 -15.35 -2.45 2.53
CA SER A 177 -14.12 -2.27 1.76
C SER A 177 -12.87 -2.70 2.52
N SER A 178 -11.83 -3.01 1.77
CA SER A 178 -10.47 -3.30 2.23
C SER A 178 -9.54 -2.18 1.78
N ILE A 179 -8.92 -1.48 2.73
CA ILE A 179 -8.03 -0.36 2.47
C ILE A 179 -6.68 -0.67 3.10
N SER A 180 -5.60 -0.57 2.31
CA SER A 180 -4.25 -0.87 2.76
C SER A 180 -3.25 0.17 2.25
N ALA A 181 -2.54 0.81 3.17
CA ALA A 181 -1.52 1.79 2.86
C ALA A 181 -0.23 1.48 3.62
N ARG A 182 0.94 1.78 3.04
CA ARG A 182 2.18 1.83 3.83
C ARG A 182 2.29 3.13 4.62
N GLY A 183 1.76 4.22 4.08
CA GLY A 183 1.71 5.52 4.72
C GLY A 183 0.49 5.70 5.64
N GLU A 184 0.06 6.94 5.81
CA GLU A 184 -1.13 7.32 6.58
C GLU A 184 -2.42 6.94 5.82
N VAL A 185 -3.43 6.48 6.56
CA VAL A 185 -4.80 6.38 6.05
C VAL A 185 -5.66 7.43 6.77
N LYS A 186 -6.20 8.37 6.00
CA LYS A 186 -7.13 9.40 6.47
C LYS A 186 -8.50 9.19 5.82
N ILE A 187 -9.52 8.93 6.65
CA ILE A 187 -10.92 8.82 6.23
C ILE A 187 -11.69 9.92 6.94
N GLU A 188 -12.12 10.93 6.19
CA GLU A 188 -12.88 12.04 6.77
C GLU A 188 -14.32 11.64 7.09
N GLY A 189 -14.86 10.57 6.51
CA GLY A 189 -16.18 10.03 6.84
C GLY A 189 -16.16 8.86 7.83
N LYS A 190 -17.21 8.04 7.73
CA LYS A 190 -17.40 6.81 8.50
C LYS A 190 -16.85 5.60 7.75
N ALA A 191 -16.17 4.68 8.45
CA ALA A 191 -15.88 3.35 7.92
C ALA A 191 -16.78 2.31 8.57
N ALA A 192 -17.61 1.62 7.77
CA ALA A 192 -18.51 0.56 8.21
C ALA A 192 -18.18 -0.75 7.49
N ASN A 193 -18.28 -1.88 8.21
CA ASN A 193 -17.89 -3.22 7.73
C ASN A 193 -16.57 -3.26 6.93
N SER A 194 -15.58 -2.47 7.34
CA SER A 194 -14.37 -2.26 6.54
C SER A 194 -13.12 -2.68 7.29
N ARG A 195 -12.11 -3.14 6.53
CA ARG A 195 -10.79 -3.48 7.04
C ARG A 195 -9.80 -2.42 6.58
N ILE A 196 -9.30 -1.64 7.52
CA ILE A 196 -8.37 -0.54 7.26
C ILE A 196 -7.01 -0.91 7.84
N TYR A 197 -6.00 -0.94 6.98
CA TYR A 197 -4.63 -1.29 7.31
C TYR A 197 -3.67 -0.15 6.96
N SER A 198 -2.77 0.16 7.88
CA SER A 198 -1.68 1.12 7.70
C SER A 198 -0.38 0.61 8.32
N GLN A 199 0.77 0.97 7.78
CA GLN A 199 2.07 0.79 8.47
C GLN A 199 2.48 2.02 9.30
N SER A 200 1.72 3.11 9.21
CA SER A 200 1.99 4.38 9.87
C SER A 200 0.91 4.78 10.87
N ILE A 201 -0.15 5.46 10.43
CA ILE A 201 -1.18 6.05 11.28
C ILE A 201 -2.52 5.88 10.57
N ILE A 202 -3.59 5.66 11.34
CA ILE A 202 -4.97 5.72 10.83
C ILE A 202 -5.67 6.89 11.52
N LYS A 203 -6.25 7.81 10.75
CA LYS A 203 -7.12 8.89 11.21
C LYS A 203 -8.49 8.72 10.57
N ILE A 204 -9.53 8.59 11.37
CA ILE A 204 -10.89 8.40 10.90
C ILE A 204 -11.88 9.27 11.68
N ARG A 205 -12.98 9.71 11.04
CA ARG A 205 -14.07 10.36 11.78
C ARG A 205 -14.87 9.35 12.57
N ASP A 206 -15.57 8.43 11.93
CA ASP A 206 -16.38 7.40 12.61
C ASP A 206 -15.96 5.98 12.21
N CYS A 207 -15.96 5.03 13.15
CA CYS A 207 -15.55 3.65 12.90
C CYS A 207 -16.60 2.64 13.41
N GLY A 208 -17.05 1.77 12.52
CA GLY A 208 -18.03 0.73 12.80
C GLY A 208 -19.47 1.21 12.64
N ASN A 209 -20.40 0.35 13.02
CA ASN A 209 -21.83 0.58 12.99
C ASN A 209 -22.49 -0.10 14.20
N GLU A 210 -23.75 0.26 14.49
CA GLU A 210 -24.53 -0.39 15.55
C GLU A 210 -25.06 -1.76 15.10
N LEU A 211 -25.33 -1.88 13.79
CA LEU A 211 -25.90 -3.06 13.15
C LEU A 211 -25.00 -3.46 11.98
N GLY A 212 -24.55 -4.72 11.98
CA GLY A 212 -23.73 -5.30 10.91
C GLY A 212 -22.46 -5.97 11.40
N ASP A 213 -21.54 -6.17 10.46
CA ASP A 213 -20.24 -6.78 10.70
C ASP A 213 -19.23 -5.76 11.22
N PRO A 214 -18.30 -6.19 12.09
CA PRO A 214 -17.36 -5.30 12.76
C PRO A 214 -16.33 -4.72 11.80
N SER A 215 -16.00 -3.44 11.99
CA SER A 215 -14.87 -2.81 11.30
C SER A 215 -13.55 -3.10 12.03
N VAL A 216 -12.47 -3.25 11.26
CA VAL A 216 -11.14 -3.57 11.79
C VAL A 216 -10.17 -2.49 11.38
N LEU A 217 -9.57 -1.81 12.35
CA LEU A 217 -8.50 -0.85 12.13
C LEU A 217 -7.18 -1.48 12.61
N MET A 218 -6.18 -1.53 11.74
CA MET A 218 -4.91 -2.18 12.00
C MET A 218 -3.72 -1.30 11.61
N VAL A 219 -2.87 -0.99 12.58
CA VAL A 219 -1.57 -0.38 12.33
C VAL A 219 -0.48 -1.39 12.62
N LYS A 220 0.25 -1.84 11.59
CA LYS A 220 1.38 -2.77 11.75
C LYS A 220 2.59 -2.27 10.96
N PRO A 221 3.56 -1.62 11.63
CA PRO A 221 4.78 -1.13 10.99
C PRO A 221 5.55 -2.27 10.31
N PHE A 222 6.13 -1.98 9.15
CA PHE A 222 6.91 -2.96 8.39
C PHE A 222 8.15 -3.42 9.18
N GLU A 223 8.82 -2.49 9.86
CA GLU A 223 10.00 -2.74 10.68
C GLU A 223 9.71 -3.74 11.80
N CYS A 224 8.50 -3.68 12.38
CA CYS A 224 8.07 -4.64 13.39
C CYS A 224 7.91 -6.06 12.81
N ASN A 225 7.62 -6.20 11.52
CA ASN A 225 7.49 -7.51 10.89
C ASN A 225 8.85 -8.21 10.75
N ASP A 226 9.87 -7.50 10.26
CA ASP A 226 11.23 -8.03 10.14
C ASP A 226 11.81 -8.40 11.51
N LEU A 227 11.63 -7.53 12.50
CA LEU A 227 12.03 -7.80 13.89
C LEU A 227 11.27 -8.99 14.49
N SER A 228 10.00 -9.18 14.14
CA SER A 228 9.21 -10.35 14.59
C SER A 228 9.74 -11.65 13.96
N GLN A 229 10.15 -11.62 12.69
CA GLN A 229 10.77 -12.77 12.03
C GLN A 229 12.14 -13.10 12.63
N GLU A 230 12.92 -12.08 12.98
CA GLU A 230 14.19 -12.26 13.68
C GLU A 230 13.99 -12.90 15.06
N LEU A 231 13.01 -12.42 15.84
CA LEU A 231 12.65 -13.04 17.13
C LEU A 231 12.30 -14.53 16.99
N LEU A 232 11.51 -14.91 15.99
CA LEU A 232 11.16 -16.32 15.73
C LEU A 232 12.41 -17.17 15.40
N LYS A 233 13.37 -16.62 14.66
CA LYS A 233 14.65 -17.31 14.38
C LYS A 233 15.47 -17.50 15.65
N ILE A 234 15.53 -16.50 16.52
CA ILE A 234 16.24 -16.63 17.80
C ILE A 234 15.53 -17.61 18.72
N ASP A 235 14.20 -17.60 18.80
CA ASP A 235 13.41 -18.55 19.60
C ASP A 235 13.62 -20.00 19.16
N SER A 236 13.57 -20.26 17.85
CA SER A 236 13.83 -21.60 17.31
C SER A 236 15.25 -22.09 17.59
N ARG A 237 16.28 -21.24 17.41
CA ARG A 237 17.67 -21.57 17.76
C ARG A 237 17.85 -21.79 19.27
N SER A 238 17.26 -20.93 20.10
CA SER A 238 17.29 -21.07 21.56
C SER A 238 16.70 -22.41 22.01
N ALA A 239 15.61 -22.86 21.38
CA ALA A 239 14.96 -24.13 21.71
C ALA A 239 15.85 -25.35 21.36
N VAL A 240 16.62 -25.28 20.26
CA VAL A 240 17.58 -26.34 19.90
C VAL A 240 18.71 -26.39 20.92
N ILE A 241 19.30 -25.24 21.24
CA ILE A 241 20.41 -25.14 22.21
C ILE A 241 19.95 -25.57 23.61
N LEU A 242 18.74 -25.22 24.03
CA LEU A 242 18.18 -25.66 25.32
C LEU A 242 18.09 -27.19 25.40
N LYS A 243 17.64 -27.86 24.34
CA LYS A 243 17.61 -29.33 24.29
C LYS A 243 19.00 -29.95 24.35
N GLU A 244 20.00 -29.32 23.73
CA GLU A 244 21.38 -29.79 23.78
C GLU A 244 22.01 -29.55 25.15
N LYS A 245 21.72 -28.40 25.77
CA LYS A 245 22.09 -28.08 27.14
C LYS A 245 21.50 -29.09 28.14
N GLU A 246 20.24 -29.48 28.00
CA GLU A 246 19.61 -30.51 28.85
C GLU A 246 20.34 -31.86 28.75
N LYS A 247 20.77 -32.27 27.54
CA LYS A 247 21.55 -33.51 27.36
C LYS A 247 22.89 -33.43 28.07
N LEU A 248 23.58 -32.30 27.96
CA LEU A 248 24.88 -32.06 28.62
C LEU A 248 24.75 -31.80 30.12
N GLN A 249 23.59 -31.35 30.61
CA GLN A 249 23.32 -31.20 32.05
C GLN A 249 23.46 -32.53 32.78
N ASN A 250 23.00 -33.64 32.18
CA ASN A 250 23.18 -34.99 32.74
C ASN A 250 24.65 -35.36 32.91
N VAL A 251 25.51 -34.92 31.98
CA VAL A 251 26.97 -35.14 32.04
C VAL A 251 27.58 -34.31 33.18
N VAL A 252 27.17 -33.05 33.31
CA VAL A 252 27.62 -32.17 34.41
C VAL A 252 27.17 -32.71 35.78
N ASP A 253 25.94 -33.21 35.89
CA ASP A 253 25.40 -33.77 37.13
C ASP A 253 26.07 -35.10 37.50
N LEU A 254 26.46 -35.91 36.50
CA LEU A 254 27.27 -37.11 36.71
C LEU A 254 28.65 -36.75 37.29
N ILE A 255 29.31 -35.72 36.75
CA ILE A 255 30.59 -35.22 37.28
C ILE A 255 30.44 -34.74 38.74
N LYS A 256 29.38 -33.98 39.03
CA LYS A 256 29.09 -33.53 40.41
C LYS A 256 28.86 -34.69 41.38
N LYS A 257 28.18 -35.76 40.93
CA LYS A 257 27.96 -36.98 41.73
C LYS A 257 29.22 -37.79 41.95
N LEU A 258 30.11 -37.84 40.96
CA LEU A 258 31.39 -38.55 41.04
C LEU A 258 32.42 -37.83 41.92
N GLY A 259 32.35 -36.50 42.07
CA GLY A 259 33.16 -35.74 43.03
C GLY A 259 34.67 -36.00 42.86
N LYS A 260 35.31 -36.59 43.90
CA LYS A 260 36.74 -36.93 43.89
C LYS A 260 37.07 -38.20 43.09
N ASP A 261 36.08 -39.06 42.82
CA ASP A 261 36.28 -40.33 42.09
C ASP A 261 36.46 -40.11 40.58
N VAL A 262 36.27 -38.87 40.09
CA VAL A 262 36.60 -38.45 38.73
C VAL A 262 38.09 -38.64 38.42
N GLU A 263 38.97 -38.54 39.43
CA GLU A 263 40.41 -38.74 39.27
C GLU A 263 40.80 -40.19 38.98
N GLN A 264 39.92 -41.15 39.28
CA GLN A 264 40.16 -42.59 39.05
C GLN A 264 39.67 -43.05 37.66
N LEU A 265 39.03 -42.18 36.87
CA LEU A 265 38.53 -42.52 35.55
C LEU A 265 39.67 -42.67 34.51
N PRO A 266 39.47 -43.54 33.49
CA PRO A 266 40.35 -43.63 32.32
C PRO A 266 40.51 -42.26 31.63
N GLN A 267 41.69 -42.03 31.06
CA GLN A 267 42.06 -40.75 30.45
C GLN A 267 41.07 -40.29 29.36
N ASP A 268 40.58 -41.22 28.54
CA ASP A 268 39.59 -40.93 27.49
C ASP A 268 38.28 -40.38 28.04
N LYS A 269 37.78 -40.97 29.14
CA LYS A 269 36.55 -40.50 29.80
C LYS A 269 36.72 -39.14 30.47
N LYS A 270 37.91 -38.83 30.99
CA LYS A 270 38.21 -37.50 31.52
C LYS A 270 38.17 -36.43 30.43
N ILE A 271 38.71 -36.74 29.24
CA ILE A 271 38.69 -35.83 28.09
C ILE A 271 37.25 -35.60 27.60
N GLU A 272 36.44 -36.66 27.51
CA GLU A 272 35.04 -36.57 27.12
C GLU A 272 34.22 -35.70 28.08
N LEU A 273 34.36 -35.93 29.40
CA LEU A 273 33.70 -35.14 30.43
C LEU A 273 34.14 -33.67 30.42
N ALA A 274 35.44 -33.41 30.29
CA ALA A 274 35.97 -32.04 30.20
C ALA A 274 35.45 -31.31 28.95
N THR A 275 35.34 -32.02 27.82
CA THR A 275 34.77 -31.48 26.58
C THR A 275 33.28 -31.17 26.75
N GLY A 276 32.52 -32.07 27.38
CA GLY A 276 31.10 -31.85 27.69
C GLY A 276 30.85 -30.62 28.57
N VAL A 277 31.67 -30.41 29.60
CA VAL A 277 31.60 -29.20 30.47
C VAL A 277 31.94 -27.93 29.68
N LYS A 278 32.95 -27.99 28.81
CA LYS A 278 33.34 -26.85 27.97
C LYS A 278 32.20 -26.48 27.00
N SER A 279 31.60 -27.48 26.35
CA SER A 279 30.44 -27.28 25.47
C SER A 279 29.24 -26.75 26.23
N PHE A 280 28.95 -27.25 27.43
CA PHE A 280 27.87 -26.75 28.27
C PHE A 280 28.04 -25.25 28.59
N LYS A 281 29.24 -24.81 28.99
CA LYS A 281 29.53 -23.40 29.25
C LYS A 281 29.42 -22.55 27.98
N ALA A 282 29.85 -23.06 26.83
CA ALA A 282 29.73 -22.35 25.56
C ALA A 282 28.25 -22.12 25.18
N LEU A 283 27.41 -23.15 25.34
CA LEU A 283 25.96 -23.04 25.09
C LEU A 283 25.27 -22.09 26.08
N GLU A 284 25.74 -21.99 27.33
CA GLU A 284 25.24 -21.00 28.29
C GLU A 284 25.53 -19.57 27.85
N VAL A 285 26.77 -19.29 27.43
CA VAL A 285 27.16 -17.97 26.90
C VAL A 285 26.33 -17.63 25.66
N GLU A 286 26.11 -18.59 24.76
CA GLU A 286 25.29 -18.39 23.57
C GLU A 286 23.82 -18.10 23.91
N LEU A 287 23.22 -18.84 24.85
CA LEU A 287 21.85 -18.58 25.33
C LEU A 287 21.71 -17.20 25.98
N SER A 288 22.70 -16.78 26.79
CA SER A 288 22.73 -15.45 27.37
C SER A 288 22.78 -14.37 26.27
N SER A 289 23.61 -14.56 25.23
CA SER A 289 23.66 -13.63 24.10
C SER A 289 22.34 -13.54 23.34
N PHE A 290 21.61 -14.65 23.17
CA PHE A 290 20.27 -14.65 22.57
C PHE A 290 19.23 -13.96 23.44
N GLN A 291 19.33 -14.06 24.76
CA GLN A 291 18.44 -13.32 25.67
C GLN A 291 18.65 -11.80 25.56
N GLU A 292 19.91 -11.36 25.48
CA GLU A 292 20.25 -9.95 25.26
C GLU A 292 19.72 -9.46 23.90
N GLN A 293 19.97 -10.19 22.81
CA GLN A 293 19.45 -9.86 21.49
C GLN A 293 17.92 -9.77 21.47
N LYS A 294 17.21 -10.70 22.15
CA LYS A 294 15.76 -10.63 22.30
C LYS A 294 15.32 -9.37 23.05
N ALA A 295 16.03 -8.98 24.09
CA ALA A 295 15.71 -7.77 24.85
C ALA A 295 15.88 -6.51 23.99
N ASP A 296 16.95 -6.44 23.20
CA ASP A 296 17.22 -5.33 22.28
C ASP A 296 16.17 -5.23 21.17
N ILE A 297 15.82 -6.36 20.54
CA ILE A 297 14.79 -6.38 19.50
C ILE A 297 13.44 -5.95 20.09
N LYS A 298 13.07 -6.44 21.29
CA LYS A 298 11.83 -6.02 21.97
C LYS A 298 11.82 -4.52 22.24
N LYS A 299 12.94 -3.94 22.68
CA LYS A 299 13.07 -2.50 22.90
C LYS A 299 12.90 -1.69 21.62
N LYS A 300 13.49 -2.14 20.50
CA LYS A 300 13.29 -1.51 19.18
C LYS A 300 11.82 -1.54 18.74
N VAL A 301 11.15 -2.69 18.91
CA VAL A 301 9.72 -2.81 18.60
C VAL A 301 8.88 -1.85 19.45
N GLU A 302 9.16 -1.75 20.75
CA GLU A 302 8.46 -0.82 21.65
C GLU A 302 8.64 0.64 21.19
N GLN A 303 9.86 1.05 20.84
CA GLN A 303 10.13 2.39 20.28
C GLN A 303 9.36 2.67 18.99
N TYR A 304 9.27 1.70 18.07
CA TYR A 304 8.49 1.87 16.84
C TYR A 304 6.99 1.99 17.11
N LEU A 305 6.47 1.31 18.12
CA LEU A 305 5.03 1.32 18.43
C LEU A 305 4.58 2.58 19.19
N GLU A 306 5.47 3.22 19.96
CA GLU A 306 5.13 4.44 20.74
C GLU A 306 4.62 5.60 19.87
N ILE A 307 5.12 5.71 18.64
CA ILE A 307 4.73 6.76 17.68
C ILE A 307 3.48 6.40 16.86
N LYS A 308 3.03 5.14 16.89
CA LYS A 308 1.97 4.64 16.02
C LYS A 308 0.62 4.77 16.71
N ARG A 309 -0.36 5.29 15.99
CA ARG A 309 -1.66 5.66 16.55
C ARG A 309 -2.82 5.38 15.61
N ILE A 310 -3.97 5.11 16.20
CA ILE A 310 -5.26 5.08 15.53
C ILE A 310 -6.13 6.14 16.19
N ALA A 311 -6.52 7.18 15.46
CA ALA A 311 -7.34 8.27 15.97
C ALA A 311 -8.74 8.21 15.37
N VAL A 312 -9.75 8.18 16.22
CA VAL A 312 -11.17 8.27 15.87
C VAL A 312 -11.72 9.59 16.42
N GLN A 313 -12.01 10.54 15.53
CA GLN A 313 -12.41 11.90 15.93
C GLN A 313 -13.86 11.96 16.43
N GLY A 314 -14.74 11.25 15.74
CA GLY A 314 -16.16 11.05 16.06
C GLY A 314 -16.33 9.82 16.94
N ASN A 315 -17.09 8.85 16.49
CA ASN A 315 -17.52 7.70 17.27
C ASN A 315 -16.86 6.40 16.81
N ILE A 316 -16.47 5.57 17.76
CA ILE A 316 -16.18 4.15 17.51
C ILE A 316 -17.28 3.29 18.13
N PHE A 317 -17.87 2.42 17.31
CA PHE A 317 -19.01 1.59 17.71
C PHE A 317 -18.55 0.23 18.28
N PRO A 318 -19.38 -0.42 19.13
CA PRO A 318 -19.10 -1.75 19.66
C PRO A 318 -18.76 -2.78 18.57
N ARG A 319 -18.03 -3.83 18.96
CA ARG A 319 -17.49 -4.92 18.12
C ARG A 319 -16.38 -4.49 17.15
N SER A 320 -16.14 -3.19 16.97
CA SER A 320 -14.98 -2.70 16.21
C SER A 320 -13.68 -3.20 16.83
N LYS A 321 -12.74 -3.64 16.00
CA LYS A 321 -11.45 -4.18 16.45
C LYS A 321 -10.32 -3.22 16.10
N ILE A 322 -9.59 -2.80 17.12
CA ILE A 322 -8.38 -1.99 16.99
C ILE A 322 -7.17 -2.90 17.18
N THR A 323 -6.22 -2.87 16.26
CA THR A 323 -4.97 -3.64 16.35
C THR A 323 -3.79 -2.73 16.09
N ILE A 324 -2.82 -2.70 17.00
CA ILE A 324 -1.56 -1.96 16.83
C ILE A 324 -0.41 -2.92 17.13
N GLY A 325 0.42 -3.19 16.12
CA GLY A 325 1.43 -4.24 16.18
C GLY A 325 0.80 -5.62 16.38
N ASN A 326 1.12 -6.27 17.50
CA ASN A 326 0.60 -7.59 17.87
C ASN A 326 -0.49 -7.52 18.95
N SER A 327 -0.86 -6.30 19.39
CA SER A 327 -1.84 -6.08 20.44
C SER A 327 -3.17 -5.69 19.82
N SER A 328 -4.27 -6.28 20.30
CA SER A 328 -5.61 -5.96 19.83
C SER A 328 -6.57 -5.63 20.98
N LEU A 329 -7.52 -4.74 20.71
CA LEU A 329 -8.61 -4.36 21.58
C LEU A 329 -9.91 -4.44 20.78
N GLU A 330 -10.93 -5.07 21.36
CA GLU A 330 -12.29 -5.03 20.83
C GLU A 330 -13.10 -4.02 21.64
N ILE A 331 -13.80 -3.15 20.93
CA ILE A 331 -14.61 -2.10 21.53
C ILE A 331 -15.92 -2.70 22.03
N THR A 332 -16.21 -2.55 23.32
CA THR A 332 -17.41 -3.14 23.94
C THR A 332 -18.57 -2.16 24.07
N LYS A 333 -18.26 -0.86 24.11
CA LYS A 333 -19.23 0.24 24.22
C LYS A 333 -18.86 1.34 23.25
N LYS A 334 -19.85 2.13 22.83
CA LYS A 334 -19.61 3.29 21.97
C LYS A 334 -18.72 4.29 22.73
N GLU A 335 -17.63 4.70 22.10
CA GLU A 335 -16.73 5.75 22.60
C GLU A 335 -16.66 6.87 21.56
N SER A 336 -16.38 8.09 22.00
CA SER A 336 -16.30 9.26 21.13
C SER A 336 -15.02 10.05 21.38
N GLY A 337 -14.39 10.54 20.32
CA GLY A 337 -13.16 11.32 20.38
C GLY A 337 -12.04 10.56 21.06
N THR A 338 -11.65 9.40 20.50
CA THR A 338 -10.69 8.49 21.12
C THR A 338 -9.45 8.32 20.24
N ALA A 339 -8.27 8.40 20.84
CA ALA A 339 -7.01 7.97 20.26
C ALA A 339 -6.51 6.70 20.94
N PHE A 340 -6.12 5.71 20.13
CA PHE A 340 -5.57 4.43 20.56
C PHE A 340 -4.08 4.36 20.27
N PHE A 341 -3.32 3.85 21.25
CA PHE A 341 -1.87 3.65 21.16
C PHE A 341 -1.46 2.45 22.02
N VAL A 342 -0.22 1.98 21.86
CA VAL A 342 0.31 0.88 22.66
C VAL A 342 1.03 1.43 23.88
N LYS A 343 0.65 0.93 25.07
CA LYS A 343 1.38 1.14 26.33
C LYS A 343 1.47 -0.20 27.04
N GLU A 344 2.66 -0.56 27.53
CA GLU A 344 2.89 -1.83 28.25
C GLU A 344 2.35 -3.06 27.48
N ARG A 345 2.51 -3.05 26.14
CA ARG A 345 2.05 -4.11 25.21
C ARG A 345 0.54 -4.31 25.15
N LYS A 346 -0.25 -3.36 25.65
CA LYS A 346 -1.71 -3.34 25.48
C LYS A 346 -2.10 -2.11 24.68
N VAL A 347 -3.16 -2.26 23.90
CA VAL A 347 -3.81 -1.10 23.28
C VAL A 347 -4.61 -0.38 24.36
N VAL A 348 -4.34 0.90 24.54
CA VAL A 348 -5.02 1.78 25.50
C VAL A 348 -5.66 2.95 24.75
N SER A 349 -6.75 3.47 25.30
CA SER A 349 -7.46 4.64 24.77
C SER A 349 -7.12 5.91 25.57
N SER A 350 -7.16 7.06 24.90
CA SER A 350 -7.11 8.39 25.51
C SER A 350 -8.02 9.36 24.74
N PRO A 351 -8.48 10.45 25.37
CA PRO A 351 -9.23 11.48 24.66
C PRO A 351 -8.43 12.06 23.48
N TYR A 352 -9.09 12.25 22.34
CA TYR A 352 -8.52 12.87 21.17
C TYR A 352 -8.44 14.39 21.38
N SER A 353 -7.23 14.93 21.53
CA SER A 353 -7.00 16.35 21.82
C SER A 353 -6.79 17.22 20.58
N GLY A 354 -7.14 16.76 19.37
CA GLY A 354 -7.12 17.56 18.14
C GLY A 354 -5.74 18.01 17.62
N GLY A 355 -4.69 17.92 18.44
CA GLY A 355 -3.32 18.27 18.06
C GLY A 355 -2.49 17.04 17.75
N PHE A 356 -2.53 16.55 16.51
CA PHE A 356 -1.58 15.57 15.97
C PHE A 356 -1.27 15.78 14.49
#